data_AF-A0A8E2DQL3-F1
#
_entry.id   AF-A0A8E2DQL3-F1
#
_cell.length_a   1.000
_cell.length_b   1.000
_cell.length_c   1.000
_cell.angle_alpha   90.00
_cell.angle_beta   90.00
_cell.angle_gamma   90.00
#
_symmetry.space_group_name_H-M   'P 1'
#
loop_
_entity.id
_entity.type
_entity.pdbx_description
1 polymer ?
#
loop_
_entity_poly.entity_id
_entity_poly.type
_entity_poly.pdbx_seq_one_letter_code
_entity_poly.pdbx_strand_id
1 'polypeptide(L)'
;MAAIPTNLTFNGESRKTNSIDFLKQVRKCTINMTDAKHIEFFECCLKTDSTAEQWYNGLPAVTQADWSLLIAAFKAAWKPPAKEPVGVAEASWIMRNFTMDASRIGEYEEEDRNQVPYHKQWARELMDLMTKNKAPEAGAVTVRKELPELVKKMVPTTVATWKDLCEAVEKVDTQYLKERAEEERARERALREVKELTERAMQQAEEAQRLLATPTSALRHSMGSMTIGQNAPHTAQTAVAQQLPNANPFIASAPMHPGNLFYNANQSTMQRNPRRPEERYATMKANLPIHHEDTEAGRRTYQAQLAKWLKDHREVEPNEYRPFPLKPGTQPLGSRECYRCGQDGHTGQACIASDASHIPDREGTWRARARAIMRNATTAPQPMGSGVPMHYVIVNGQRFIRDDSELPAGSAELSRVEEWVSGNE
;
A
#
# COMPACT_ATOMS: atom_id res chain seq x y z
N MET A 1 40.23 -19.92 -14.35
CA MET A 1 39.81 -19.89 -15.77
C MET A 1 38.35 -19.47 -15.79
N ALA A 2 38.02 -18.33 -16.40
CA ALA A 2 36.62 -17.90 -16.53
C ALA A 2 35.88 -18.90 -17.44
N ALA A 3 34.69 -19.32 -17.06
CA ALA A 3 33.85 -20.20 -17.86
C ALA A 3 33.63 -19.58 -19.25
N ILE A 4 34.06 -20.28 -20.30
CA ILE A 4 33.80 -19.87 -21.68
C ILE A 4 32.30 -20.03 -21.91
N PRO A 5 31.55 -18.95 -22.20
CA PRO A 5 30.12 -19.06 -22.46
C PRO A 5 29.91 -19.91 -23.72
N THR A 6 29.22 -21.04 -23.58
CA THR A 6 28.96 -22.06 -24.61
C THR A 6 28.05 -21.61 -25.76
N ASN A 7 27.78 -20.30 -25.90
CA ASN A 7 26.79 -19.79 -26.84
C ASN A 7 27.20 -18.49 -27.55
N LEU A 8 28.52 -18.20 -27.63
CA LEU A 8 29.00 -17.06 -28.41
C LEU A 8 29.11 -17.46 -29.89
N THR A 9 28.05 -17.21 -30.66
CA THR A 9 28.03 -17.46 -32.10
C THR A 9 27.67 -16.21 -32.88
N PHE A 10 28.33 -15.99 -34.02
CA PHE A 10 28.07 -14.89 -34.94
C PHE A 10 27.80 -15.42 -36.34
N ASN A 11 26.66 -15.02 -36.93
CA ASN A 11 26.22 -15.48 -38.25
C ASN A 11 26.28 -14.38 -39.33
N GLY A 12 26.50 -13.12 -38.96
CA GLY A 12 26.58 -11.99 -39.89
C GLY A 12 25.26 -11.53 -40.53
N GLU A 13 24.16 -12.25 -40.33
CA GLU A 13 22.85 -12.00 -40.95
C GLU A 13 21.82 -11.43 -39.97
N SER A 14 21.99 -11.69 -38.67
CA SER A 14 21.05 -11.24 -37.65
C SER A 14 21.23 -9.76 -37.32
N ARG A 15 20.22 -8.92 -37.63
CA ARG A 15 20.17 -7.52 -37.17
C ARG A 15 20.14 -7.36 -35.65
N LYS A 16 19.90 -8.45 -34.90
CA LYS A 16 19.85 -8.45 -33.43
C LYS A 16 21.24 -8.62 -32.79
N THR A 17 22.22 -9.13 -33.54
CA THR A 17 23.56 -9.39 -33.00
C THR A 17 24.48 -8.22 -33.34
N ASN A 18 24.80 -7.39 -32.34
CA ASN A 18 25.71 -6.26 -32.53
C ASN A 18 27.15 -6.76 -32.76
N SER A 19 27.70 -6.47 -33.94
CA SER A 19 29.05 -6.87 -34.35
C SER A 19 30.14 -6.38 -33.37
N ILE A 20 29.95 -5.21 -32.76
CA ILE A 20 30.89 -4.64 -31.79
C ILE A 20 30.82 -5.36 -30.44
N ASP A 21 29.63 -5.73 -29.98
CA ASP A 21 29.47 -6.43 -28.71
C ASP A 21 29.99 -7.88 -28.81
N PHE A 22 29.83 -8.51 -29.97
CA PHE A 22 30.48 -9.77 -30.30
C PHE A 22 32.01 -9.65 -30.17
N LEU A 23 32.63 -8.65 -30.79
CA LEU A 23 34.08 -8.44 -30.71
C LEU A 23 34.56 -8.18 -29.26
N LYS A 24 33.80 -7.41 -28.48
CA LYS A 24 34.11 -7.18 -27.05
C LYS A 24 34.04 -8.48 -26.27
N GLN A 25 33.08 -9.34 -26.57
CA GLN A 25 32.90 -10.62 -25.89
C GLN A 25 34.02 -11.60 -26.26
N VAL A 26 34.41 -11.67 -27.54
CA VAL A 26 35.59 -12.43 -27.99
C VAL A 26 36.84 -11.96 -27.23
N ARG A 27 37.10 -10.65 -27.22
CA ARG A 27 38.25 -10.07 -26.51
C ARG A 27 38.21 -10.33 -25.00
N LYS A 28 37.02 -10.32 -24.38
CA LYS A 28 36.85 -10.61 -22.95
C LYS A 28 37.17 -12.08 -22.65
N CYS A 29 36.76 -13.00 -23.52
CA CYS A 29 37.05 -14.43 -23.39
C CYS A 29 38.54 -14.75 -23.61
N THR A 30 39.23 -13.97 -24.45
CA THR A 30 40.64 -14.21 -24.81
C THR A 30 41.61 -13.20 -24.18
N ILE A 31 41.19 -12.42 -23.18
CA ILE A 31 41.92 -11.24 -22.67
C ILE A 31 43.36 -11.51 -22.22
N ASN A 32 43.65 -12.73 -21.77
CA ASN A 32 44.97 -13.17 -21.30
C ASN A 32 45.67 -14.13 -22.29
N MET A 33 45.21 -14.18 -23.54
CA MET A 33 45.73 -15.07 -24.58
C MET A 33 46.46 -14.29 -25.67
N THR A 34 47.28 -14.98 -26.46
CA THR A 34 47.99 -14.41 -27.60
C THR A 34 47.04 -14.09 -28.76
N ASP A 35 47.43 -13.18 -29.65
CA ASP A 35 46.65 -12.81 -30.84
C ASP A 35 46.33 -14.01 -31.73
N ALA A 36 47.25 -14.97 -31.85
CA ALA A 36 47.01 -16.24 -32.55
C ALA A 36 45.83 -17.02 -31.95
N LYS A 37 45.68 -17.00 -30.62
CA LYS A 37 44.54 -17.61 -29.92
C LYS A 37 43.26 -16.78 -30.02
N HIS A 38 43.36 -15.46 -30.23
CA HIS A 38 42.19 -14.62 -30.51
C HIS A 38 41.60 -14.96 -31.87
N ILE A 39 42.45 -15.17 -32.88
CA ILE A 39 42.07 -15.56 -34.23
C ILE A 39 41.39 -16.94 -34.22
N GLU A 40 42.02 -17.94 -33.61
CA GLU A 40 41.47 -19.30 -33.51
C GLU A 40 40.11 -19.30 -32.78
N PHE A 41 40.00 -18.55 -31.67
CA PHE A 41 38.74 -18.44 -30.94
C PHE A 41 37.67 -17.68 -31.75
N PHE A 42 38.05 -16.64 -32.49
CA PHE A 42 37.15 -15.89 -33.35
C PHE A 42 36.56 -16.77 -34.45
N GLU A 43 37.38 -17.59 -35.11
CA GLU A 43 36.96 -18.56 -36.13
C GLU A 43 35.95 -19.57 -35.56
N CYS A 44 36.24 -20.16 -34.39
CA CYS A 44 35.32 -21.07 -33.69
C CYS A 44 33.98 -20.44 -33.29
N CYS A 45 33.92 -19.10 -33.21
CA CYS A 45 32.69 -18.38 -32.90
C CYS A 45 31.84 -18.06 -34.14
N LEU A 46 32.35 -18.30 -35.35
CA LEU A 46 31.57 -18.15 -36.58
C LEU A 46 30.67 -19.38 -36.75
N LYS A 47 29.40 -19.16 -37.07
CA LYS A 47 28.46 -20.26 -37.26
C LYS A 47 28.73 -20.96 -38.59
N THR A 48 28.70 -22.29 -38.59
CA THR A 48 28.83 -23.12 -39.81
C THR A 48 27.79 -22.72 -40.87
N ASP A 49 28.24 -22.63 -42.12
CA ASP A 49 27.50 -22.22 -43.32
C ASP A 49 26.91 -20.79 -43.25
N SER A 50 27.42 -19.93 -42.36
CA SER A 50 26.94 -18.56 -42.24
C SER A 50 27.64 -17.58 -43.18
N THR A 51 26.98 -16.47 -43.49
CA THR A 51 27.59 -15.35 -44.23
C THR A 51 28.90 -14.86 -43.59
N ALA A 52 29.01 -14.93 -42.26
CA ALA A 52 30.22 -14.53 -41.55
C ALA A 52 31.40 -15.50 -41.75
N GLU A 53 31.14 -16.81 -41.78
CA GLU A 53 32.17 -17.82 -42.07
C GLU A 53 32.62 -17.75 -43.53
N GLN A 54 31.68 -17.61 -44.46
CA GLN A 54 32.00 -17.43 -45.89
C GLN A 54 32.85 -16.17 -46.13
N TRP A 55 32.55 -15.07 -45.43
CA TRP A 55 33.36 -13.86 -45.47
C TRP A 55 34.78 -14.11 -44.92
N TYR A 56 34.89 -14.76 -43.77
CA TYR A 56 36.19 -15.02 -43.13
C TYR A 56 37.07 -15.87 -44.03
N ASN A 57 36.52 -16.94 -44.62
CA ASN A 57 37.20 -17.82 -45.56
C ASN A 57 37.61 -17.11 -46.86
N GLY A 58 36.93 -16.02 -47.23
CA GLY A 58 37.27 -15.19 -48.39
C GLY A 58 38.36 -14.14 -48.12
N LEU A 59 38.84 -13.99 -46.89
CA LEU A 59 39.90 -13.03 -46.57
C LEU A 59 41.29 -13.53 -47.00
N PRO A 60 42.23 -12.62 -47.33
CA PRO A 60 43.63 -13.00 -47.55
C PRO A 60 44.25 -13.65 -46.31
N ALA A 61 45.12 -14.65 -46.50
CA ALA A 61 45.82 -15.33 -45.41
C ALA A 61 46.61 -14.37 -44.48
N VAL A 62 47.15 -13.27 -45.05
CA VAL A 62 47.82 -12.21 -44.30
C VAL A 62 46.86 -11.48 -43.35
N THR A 63 45.61 -11.29 -43.76
CA THR A 63 44.56 -10.65 -42.95
C THR A 63 44.02 -11.60 -41.89
N GLN A 64 43.95 -12.90 -42.17
CA GLN A 64 43.54 -13.91 -41.18
C GLN A 64 44.60 -14.14 -40.11
N ALA A 65 45.89 -14.00 -40.44
CA ALA A 65 47.00 -14.22 -39.51
C ALA A 65 47.29 -13.05 -38.56
N ASP A 66 46.72 -11.86 -38.82
CA ASP A 66 46.94 -10.65 -38.02
C ASP A 66 45.61 -10.19 -37.39
N TRP A 67 45.57 -10.18 -36.06
CA TRP A 67 44.37 -9.83 -35.31
C TRP A 67 43.91 -8.38 -35.56
N SER A 68 44.84 -7.45 -35.76
CA SER A 68 44.50 -6.05 -36.02
C SER A 68 43.89 -5.87 -37.40
N LEU A 69 44.46 -6.52 -38.43
CA LEU A 69 43.92 -6.52 -39.78
C LEU A 69 42.57 -7.23 -39.86
N LEU A 70 42.41 -8.36 -39.16
CA LEU A 70 41.16 -9.09 -39.08
C LEU A 70 40.04 -8.24 -38.48
N ILE A 71 40.31 -7.54 -37.36
CA ILE A 71 39.33 -6.65 -36.72
C ILE A 71 38.99 -5.46 -37.60
N ALA A 72 39.97 -4.89 -38.31
CA ALA A 72 39.73 -3.80 -39.26
C ALA A 72 38.82 -4.25 -40.40
N ALA A 73 39.10 -5.42 -41.00
CA ALA A 73 38.28 -6.02 -42.04
C ALA A 73 36.86 -6.33 -41.52
N PHE A 74 36.75 -6.89 -40.31
CA PHE A 74 35.46 -7.21 -39.69
C PHE A 74 34.59 -5.97 -39.47
N LYS A 75 35.17 -4.90 -38.92
CA LYS A 75 34.46 -3.62 -38.73
C LYS A 75 34.03 -2.98 -40.05
N ALA A 76 34.78 -3.21 -41.13
CA ALA A 76 34.44 -2.73 -42.46
C ALA A 76 33.27 -3.52 -43.08
N ALA A 77 33.23 -4.85 -42.87
CA ALA A 77 32.18 -5.73 -43.36
C ALA A 77 30.87 -5.59 -42.57
N TRP A 78 30.94 -5.52 -41.23
CA TRP A 78 29.77 -5.31 -40.37
C TRP A 78 29.83 -3.97 -39.67
N LYS A 79 29.72 -2.91 -40.48
CA LYS A 79 29.51 -1.56 -39.97
C LYS A 79 28.26 -1.56 -39.09
N PRO A 80 28.36 -1.13 -37.83
CA PRO A 80 27.17 -0.84 -37.05
C PRO A 80 26.31 0.12 -37.87
N PRO A 81 24.97 -0.06 -37.92
CA PRO A 81 24.12 0.95 -38.52
C PRO A 81 24.51 2.28 -37.90
N ALA A 82 24.74 3.29 -38.74
CA ALA A 82 24.91 4.64 -38.25
C ALA A 82 23.71 4.88 -37.34
N LYS A 83 23.98 5.15 -36.05
CA LYS A 83 22.94 5.74 -35.22
C LYS A 83 22.70 7.09 -35.86
N GLU A 84 21.74 7.15 -36.78
CA GLU A 84 21.26 8.41 -37.30
C GLU A 84 20.99 9.24 -36.05
N PRO A 85 21.66 10.40 -35.90
CA PRO A 85 21.36 11.26 -34.78
C PRO A 85 19.89 11.56 -34.92
N VAL A 86 19.10 11.05 -33.99
CA VAL A 86 17.67 11.34 -33.88
C VAL A 86 17.56 12.85 -34.05
N GLY A 87 16.91 13.28 -35.13
CA GLY A 87 16.86 14.71 -35.47
C GLY A 87 16.30 15.48 -34.27
N VAL A 88 16.68 16.74 -34.09
CA VAL A 88 16.25 17.56 -32.92
C VAL A 88 14.73 17.49 -32.70
N ALA A 89 13.95 17.39 -33.78
CA ALA A 89 12.49 17.23 -33.77
C ALA A 89 12.04 15.85 -33.25
N GLU A 90 12.67 14.76 -33.70
CA GLU A 90 12.36 13.41 -33.26
C GLU A 90 12.81 13.18 -31.81
N ALA A 91 13.94 13.76 -31.40
CA ALA A 91 14.39 13.74 -30.02
C ALA A 91 13.35 14.46 -29.14
N SER A 92 12.86 15.62 -29.60
CA SER A 92 11.83 16.42 -28.92
C SER A 92 10.48 15.71 -28.85
N TRP A 93 10.16 14.89 -29.84
CA TRP A 93 8.97 14.03 -29.84
C TRP A 93 9.11 12.86 -28.86
N ILE A 94 10.24 12.14 -28.87
CA ILE A 94 10.53 11.05 -27.92
C ILE A 94 10.46 11.59 -26.48
N MET A 95 11.05 12.75 -26.23
CA MET A 95 11.00 13.41 -24.92
C MET A 95 9.58 13.73 -24.45
N ARG A 96 8.76 14.33 -25.34
CA ARG A 96 7.38 14.68 -24.99
C ARG A 96 6.54 13.46 -24.68
N ASN A 97 6.81 12.33 -25.34
CA ASN A 97 6.11 11.08 -25.07
C ASN A 97 6.70 10.29 -23.90
N PHE A 98 7.89 10.64 -23.41
CA PHE A 98 8.49 10.05 -22.22
C PHE A 98 7.92 10.71 -20.96
N THR A 99 6.61 10.53 -20.76
CA THR A 99 5.87 11.06 -19.60
C THR A 99 5.86 10.08 -18.45
N MET A 100 5.88 10.61 -17.23
CA MET A 100 5.73 9.81 -16.02
C MET A 100 4.26 9.40 -15.84
N ASP A 101 4.03 8.10 -15.60
CA ASP A 101 2.68 7.60 -15.33
C ASP A 101 2.27 7.97 -13.90
N ALA A 102 1.23 8.82 -13.78
CA ALA A 102 0.70 9.26 -12.50
C ALA A 102 0.20 8.09 -11.64
N SER A 103 -0.26 7.00 -12.25
CA SER A 103 -0.77 5.83 -11.54
C SER A 103 0.33 5.03 -10.84
N ARG A 104 1.58 5.11 -11.32
CA ARG A 104 2.74 4.37 -10.82
C ARG A 104 3.58 5.14 -9.81
N ILE A 105 3.17 6.37 -9.48
CA ILE A 105 3.85 7.19 -8.47
C ILE A 105 3.76 6.53 -7.10
N GLY A 106 4.91 6.45 -6.42
CA GLY A 106 5.07 5.81 -5.12
C GLY A 106 5.26 4.29 -5.17
N GLU A 107 5.32 3.71 -6.38
CA GLU A 107 5.68 2.31 -6.58
C GLU A 107 7.21 2.14 -6.65
N TYR A 108 7.64 0.89 -6.46
CA TYR A 108 9.02 0.46 -6.57
C TYR A 108 9.14 -0.47 -7.76
N GLU A 109 10.18 -0.27 -8.57
CA GLU A 109 10.58 -1.17 -9.63
C GLU A 109 11.84 -1.94 -9.19
N GLU A 110 11.96 -3.20 -9.62
CA GLU A 110 13.15 -4.00 -9.38
C GLU A 110 14.16 -3.79 -10.52
N GLU A 111 15.27 -3.13 -10.20
CA GLU A 111 16.40 -2.94 -11.11
C GLU A 111 17.63 -3.63 -10.50
N ASP A 112 18.24 -4.58 -11.22
CA ASP A 112 19.47 -5.28 -10.81
C ASP A 112 19.46 -5.81 -9.36
N ARG A 113 18.32 -6.37 -8.93
CA ARG A 113 18.05 -6.93 -7.57
C ARG A 113 17.85 -5.89 -6.46
N ASN A 114 17.76 -4.61 -6.79
CA ASN A 114 17.43 -3.53 -5.87
C ASN A 114 16.05 -2.93 -6.19
N GLN A 115 15.28 -2.61 -5.15
CA GLN A 115 14.02 -1.88 -5.31
C GLN A 115 14.30 -0.38 -5.39
N VAL A 116 14.10 0.20 -6.57
CA VAL A 116 14.28 1.63 -6.83
C VAL A 116 12.90 2.28 -6.98
N PRO A 117 12.64 3.43 -6.34
CA PRO A 117 11.40 4.15 -6.54
C PRO A 117 11.21 4.58 -8.01
N TYR A 118 10.02 4.40 -8.55
CA TYR A 118 9.69 4.65 -9.96
C TYR A 118 10.13 6.04 -10.45
N HIS A 119 9.87 7.09 -9.68
CA HIS A 119 10.20 8.48 -10.07
C HIS A 119 11.71 8.71 -10.20
N LYS A 120 12.53 7.98 -9.43
CA LYS A 120 14.00 8.07 -9.48
C LYS A 120 14.55 7.34 -10.69
N GLN A 121 14.02 6.16 -10.99
CA GLN A 121 14.39 5.43 -12.20
C GLN A 121 14.00 6.20 -13.46
N TRP A 122 12.78 6.76 -13.50
CA TRP A 122 12.35 7.63 -14.59
C TRP A 122 13.31 8.82 -14.80
N ALA A 123 13.79 9.47 -13.73
CA ALA A 123 14.73 10.58 -13.84
C ALA A 123 16.08 10.14 -14.43
N ARG A 124 16.57 8.95 -14.07
CA ARG A 124 17.81 8.37 -14.62
C ARG A 124 17.66 8.02 -16.09
N GLU A 125 16.59 7.32 -16.44
CA GLU A 125 16.27 6.95 -17.82
C GLU A 125 16.10 8.18 -18.70
N LEU A 126 15.43 9.22 -18.19
CA LEU A 126 15.33 10.50 -18.85
C LEU A 126 16.74 11.05 -19.12
N MET A 127 17.57 11.25 -18.09
CA MET A 127 18.93 11.80 -18.27
C MET A 127 19.77 11.02 -19.30
N ASP A 128 19.63 9.70 -19.30
CA ASP A 128 20.28 8.80 -20.26
C ASP A 128 19.78 9.03 -21.69
N LEU A 129 18.46 9.12 -21.89
CA LEU A 129 17.85 9.43 -23.19
C LEU A 129 18.30 10.80 -23.71
N MET A 130 18.43 11.78 -22.81
CA MET A 130 18.84 13.14 -23.16
C MET A 130 20.28 13.24 -23.59
N THR A 131 21.15 12.53 -22.88
CA THR A 131 22.58 12.42 -23.22
C THR A 131 22.77 11.66 -24.53
N LYS A 132 22.02 10.57 -24.75
CA LYS A 132 22.08 9.75 -25.97
C LYS A 132 21.63 10.53 -27.21
N ASN A 133 20.59 11.36 -27.08
CA ASN A 133 19.98 12.08 -28.20
C ASN A 133 20.42 13.54 -28.34
N LYS A 134 21.34 14.04 -27.50
CA LYS A 134 21.84 15.43 -27.51
C LYS A 134 20.71 16.46 -27.53
N ALA A 135 19.73 16.25 -26.66
CA ALA A 135 18.52 17.05 -26.59
C ALA A 135 18.78 18.51 -26.16
N PRO A 136 18.02 19.50 -26.68
CA PRO A 136 18.13 20.88 -26.23
C PRO A 136 17.65 21.06 -24.78
N GLU A 137 18.41 21.82 -23.99
CA GLU A 137 18.10 22.13 -22.58
C GLU A 137 16.72 22.79 -22.38
N ALA A 138 16.26 23.55 -23.37
CA ALA A 138 14.94 24.21 -23.34
C ALA A 138 13.76 23.23 -23.17
N GLY A 139 13.94 21.95 -23.53
CA GLY A 139 12.91 20.95 -23.32
C GLY A 139 12.66 20.62 -21.84
N ALA A 140 13.61 20.90 -20.93
CA ALA A 140 13.48 20.58 -19.51
C ALA A 140 12.28 21.30 -18.89
N VAL A 141 12.08 22.56 -19.28
CA VAL A 141 10.92 23.37 -18.89
C VAL A 141 9.61 22.77 -19.40
N THR A 142 9.63 22.17 -20.60
CA THR A 142 8.43 21.57 -21.21
C THR A 142 8.07 20.28 -20.50
N VAL A 143 9.03 19.36 -20.32
CA VAL A 143 8.80 18.08 -19.61
C VAL A 143 8.37 18.33 -18.16
N ARG A 144 8.94 19.34 -17.51
CA ARG A 144 8.56 19.73 -16.16
C ARG A 144 7.10 20.19 -16.04
N LYS A 145 6.51 20.76 -17.10
CA LYS A 145 5.08 21.14 -17.11
C LYS A 145 4.14 19.94 -17.20
N GLU A 146 4.58 18.92 -17.93
CA GLU A 146 3.87 17.64 -18.14
C GLU A 146 4.06 16.64 -17.00
N LEU A 147 4.86 16.98 -15.98
CA LEU A 147 4.99 16.14 -14.80
C LEU A 147 3.63 16.00 -14.07
N PRO A 148 3.33 14.81 -13.53
CA PRO A 148 2.19 14.62 -12.66
C PRO A 148 2.18 15.63 -11.51
N GLU A 149 1.00 16.16 -11.18
CA GLU A 149 0.85 17.28 -10.24
C GLU A 149 1.47 17.02 -8.85
N LEU A 150 1.47 15.76 -8.38
CA LEU A 150 2.11 15.36 -7.13
C LEU A 150 3.63 15.61 -7.13
N VAL A 151 4.31 15.27 -8.22
CA VAL A 151 5.76 15.45 -8.36
C VAL A 151 6.09 16.90 -8.73
N LYS A 152 5.27 17.50 -9.61
CA LYS A 152 5.44 18.89 -10.06
C LYS A 152 5.39 19.92 -8.93
N LYS A 153 4.59 19.67 -7.88
CA LYS A 153 4.54 20.51 -6.66
C LYS A 153 5.82 20.45 -5.82
N MET A 154 6.56 19.35 -5.91
CA MET A 154 7.79 19.12 -5.15
C MET A 154 9.05 19.54 -5.92
N VAL A 155 8.94 19.70 -7.23
CA VAL A 155 10.04 20.12 -8.11
C VAL A 155 10.07 21.64 -8.27
N PRO A 156 11.23 22.31 -8.11
CA PRO A 156 11.37 23.76 -8.22
C PRO A 156 10.87 24.34 -9.54
N THR A 157 10.47 25.62 -9.51
CA THR A 157 9.92 26.28 -10.71
C THR A 157 10.94 26.73 -11.74
N THR A 158 12.18 26.87 -11.30
CA THR A 158 13.28 27.51 -12.03
C THR A 158 14.23 26.51 -12.70
N VAL A 159 13.74 25.30 -13.03
CA VAL A 159 14.57 24.27 -13.66
C VAL A 159 14.96 24.71 -15.08
N ALA A 160 16.25 24.98 -15.29
CA ALA A 160 16.79 25.46 -16.56
C ALA A 160 17.49 24.36 -17.37
N THR A 161 18.04 23.33 -16.70
CA THR A 161 18.76 22.23 -17.34
C THR A 161 18.13 20.88 -17.06
N TRP A 162 18.42 19.89 -17.91
CA TRP A 162 18.01 18.50 -17.69
C TRP A 162 18.57 17.91 -16.40
N LYS A 163 19.80 18.28 -16.07
CA LYS A 163 20.46 17.87 -14.84
C LYS A 163 19.71 18.40 -13.62
N ASP A 164 19.35 19.69 -13.61
CA ASP A 164 18.59 20.30 -12.51
C ASP A 164 17.22 19.63 -12.35
N LEU A 165 16.56 19.28 -13.47
CA LEU A 165 15.27 18.58 -13.45
C LEU A 165 15.40 17.21 -12.80
N CYS A 166 16.33 16.39 -13.28
CA CYS A 166 16.49 15.02 -12.84
C CYS A 166 16.94 14.97 -11.38
N GLU A 167 17.90 15.82 -10.97
CA GLU A 167 18.32 15.92 -9.57
C GLU A 167 17.18 16.38 -8.65
N ALA A 168 16.35 17.31 -9.11
CA ALA A 168 15.19 17.76 -8.33
C ALA A 168 14.17 16.62 -8.14
N VAL A 169 13.90 15.84 -9.20
CA VAL A 169 13.00 14.68 -9.14
C VAL A 169 13.59 13.57 -8.26
N GLU A 170 14.88 13.28 -8.36
CA GLU A 170 15.55 12.27 -7.53
C GLU A 170 15.54 12.60 -6.03
N LYS A 171 15.61 13.90 -5.70
CA LYS A 171 15.54 14.42 -4.32
C LYS A 171 14.13 14.39 -3.74
N VAL A 172 13.08 14.15 -4.54
CA VAL A 172 11.71 14.07 -4.01
C VAL A 172 11.58 12.87 -3.09
N ASP A 173 11.06 13.12 -1.89
CA ASP A 173 10.86 12.12 -0.86
C ASP A 173 9.84 11.05 -1.30
N THR A 174 10.30 9.80 -1.32
CA THR A 174 9.49 8.66 -1.78
C THR A 174 8.32 8.37 -0.85
N GLN A 175 8.50 8.52 0.46
CA GLN A 175 7.48 8.19 1.45
C GLN A 175 6.34 9.21 1.37
N TYR A 176 6.68 10.49 1.26
CA TYR A 176 5.71 11.57 1.04
C TYR A 176 4.93 11.39 -0.26
N LEU A 177 5.61 11.02 -1.36
CA LEU A 177 4.92 10.74 -2.63
C LEU A 177 3.96 9.56 -2.50
N LYS A 178 4.35 8.50 -1.79
CA LYS A 178 3.49 7.33 -1.57
C LYS A 178 2.25 7.70 -0.75
N GLU A 179 2.43 8.40 0.37
CA GLU A 179 1.32 8.85 1.23
C GLU A 179 0.35 9.75 0.45
N ARG A 180 0.86 10.68 -0.37
CA ARG A 180 0.02 11.59 -1.17
C ARG A 180 -0.66 10.89 -2.34
N ALA A 181 0.02 9.97 -3.01
CA ALA A 181 -0.59 9.18 -4.07
C ALA A 181 -1.68 8.24 -3.52
N GLU A 182 -1.50 7.66 -2.33
CA GLU A 182 -2.53 6.89 -1.64
C GLU A 182 -3.73 7.75 -1.24
N GLU A 183 -3.48 8.97 -0.74
CA GLU A 183 -4.53 9.94 -0.40
C GLU A 183 -5.36 10.34 -1.63
N GLU A 184 -4.71 10.64 -2.76
CA GLU A 184 -5.39 11.01 -4.01
C GLU A 184 -6.22 9.85 -4.56
N ARG A 185 -5.66 8.64 -4.58
CA ARG A 185 -6.41 7.43 -4.96
C ARG A 185 -7.59 7.16 -4.00
N ALA A 186 -7.44 7.44 -2.71
CA ALA A 186 -8.52 7.29 -1.73
C ALA A 186 -9.64 8.33 -1.96
N ARG A 187 -9.29 9.59 -2.25
CA ARG A 187 -10.26 10.63 -2.61
C ARG A 187 -11.00 10.30 -3.89
N GLU A 188 -10.32 9.79 -4.90
CA GLU A 188 -10.95 9.39 -6.15
C GLU A 188 -11.92 8.22 -5.94
N ARG A 189 -11.54 7.20 -5.15
CA ARG A 189 -12.45 6.11 -4.77
C ARG A 189 -13.68 6.63 -4.02
N ALA A 190 -13.49 7.52 -3.05
CA ALA A 190 -14.61 8.10 -2.30
C ALA A 190 -15.54 8.92 -3.22
N LEU A 191 -14.99 9.66 -4.17
CA LEU A 191 -15.80 10.43 -5.14
C LEU A 191 -16.59 9.50 -6.07
N ARG A 192 -16.01 8.38 -6.51
CA ARG A 192 -16.73 7.37 -7.30
C ARG A 192 -17.86 6.75 -6.51
N GLU A 193 -17.63 6.40 -5.25
CA GLU A 193 -18.65 5.84 -4.35
C GLU A 193 -19.78 6.84 -4.10
N VAL A 194 -19.46 8.12 -3.84
CA VAL A 194 -20.48 9.18 -3.69
C VAL A 194 -21.30 9.35 -4.96
N LYS A 195 -20.67 9.36 -6.14
CA LYS A 195 -21.39 9.44 -7.41
C LYS A 195 -22.34 8.27 -7.60
N GLU A 196 -21.89 7.04 -7.33
CA GLU A 196 -22.70 5.85 -7.46
C GLU A 196 -23.87 5.84 -6.46
N LEU A 197 -23.65 6.23 -5.21
CA LEU A 197 -24.70 6.36 -4.20
C LEU A 197 -25.72 7.44 -4.58
N THR A 198 -25.25 8.58 -5.12
CA THR A 198 -26.12 9.67 -5.57
C THR A 198 -27.00 9.21 -6.74
N GLU A 199 -26.42 8.50 -7.70
CA GLU A 199 -27.15 7.97 -8.86
C GLU A 199 -28.19 6.93 -8.43
N ARG A 200 -27.86 6.01 -7.52
CA ARG A 200 -28.81 5.05 -6.96
C ARG A 200 -29.94 5.73 -6.17
N ALA A 201 -29.63 6.76 -5.39
CA ALA A 201 -30.65 7.50 -4.64
C ALA A 201 -31.61 8.25 -5.58
N MET A 202 -31.10 8.82 -6.68
CA MET A 202 -31.93 9.45 -7.70
C MET A 202 -32.87 8.43 -8.38
N GLN A 203 -32.38 7.25 -8.74
CA GLN A 203 -33.20 6.18 -9.32
C GLN A 203 -34.31 5.71 -8.37
N GLN A 204 -34.00 5.53 -7.08
CA GLN A 204 -35.00 5.14 -6.08
C GLN A 204 -36.05 6.24 -5.84
N ALA A 205 -35.63 7.51 -5.85
CA ALA A 205 -36.57 8.64 -5.73
C ALA A 205 -37.52 8.73 -6.94
N GLU A 206 -37.01 8.49 -8.15
CA GLU A 206 -37.83 8.42 -9.36
C GLU A 206 -38.82 7.25 -9.31
N GLU A 207 -38.37 6.07 -8.88
CA GLU A 207 -39.24 4.89 -8.72
C GLU A 207 -40.32 5.11 -7.67
N ALA A 208 -39.99 5.70 -6.52
CA ALA A 208 -40.96 6.06 -5.48
C ALA A 208 -41.99 7.08 -5.98
N GLN A 209 -41.58 8.07 -6.78
CA GLN A 209 -42.51 9.01 -7.41
C GLN A 209 -43.44 8.31 -8.42
N ARG A 210 -42.92 7.37 -9.23
CA ARG A 210 -43.75 6.57 -10.14
C ARG A 210 -44.79 5.72 -9.40
N LEU A 211 -44.42 5.14 -8.26
CA LEU A 211 -45.33 4.36 -7.44
C LEU A 211 -46.43 5.22 -6.80
N LEU A 212 -46.10 6.44 -6.35
CA LEU A 212 -47.08 7.37 -5.79
C LEU A 212 -48.04 7.94 -6.83
N ALA A 213 -47.63 8.02 -8.10
CA ALA A 213 -48.47 8.43 -9.22
C ALA A 213 -49.49 7.36 -9.67
N THR A 214 -49.47 6.15 -9.09
CA THR A 214 -50.48 5.11 -9.40
C THR A 214 -51.78 5.33 -8.62
N PRO A 215 -52.97 5.16 -9.24
CA PRO A 215 -54.27 5.49 -8.66
C PRO A 215 -54.69 4.64 -7.44
N THR A 216 -53.88 3.68 -7.00
CA THR A 216 -54.12 2.84 -5.82
C THR A 216 -53.33 3.26 -4.58
N SER A 217 -52.53 4.34 -4.64
CA SER A 217 -51.68 4.80 -3.53
C SER A 217 -52.50 5.20 -2.28
N ALA A 218 -53.64 5.87 -2.46
CA ALA A 218 -54.53 6.28 -1.37
C ALA A 218 -55.13 5.09 -0.59
N LEU A 219 -55.48 4.00 -1.29
CA LEU A 219 -56.07 2.78 -0.71
C LEU A 219 -55.09 2.00 0.18
N ARG A 220 -53.78 2.11 -0.12
CA ARG A 220 -52.73 1.43 0.65
C ARG A 220 -52.46 2.12 1.99
N HIS A 221 -52.54 3.46 2.04
CA HIS A 221 -52.45 4.19 3.30
C HIS A 221 -53.67 4.00 4.20
N SER A 222 -54.87 3.82 3.65
CA SER A 222 -56.07 3.57 4.47
C SER A 222 -56.08 2.20 5.14
N MET A 223 -55.46 1.17 4.55
CA MET A 223 -55.44 -0.17 5.15
C MET A 223 -54.38 -0.35 6.26
N GLY A 224 -53.33 0.48 6.30
CA GLY A 224 -52.34 0.47 7.39
C GLY A 224 -52.87 0.99 8.74
N SER A 225 -54.03 1.65 8.73
CA SER A 225 -54.67 2.25 9.91
C SER A 225 -55.65 1.31 10.65
N MET A 226 -55.87 0.09 10.17
CA MET A 226 -56.83 -0.82 10.79
C MET A 226 -56.16 -1.79 11.76
N THR A 227 -56.06 -1.39 13.03
CA THR A 227 -55.69 -2.28 14.14
C THR A 227 -56.96 -2.83 14.82
N ILE A 228 -57.11 -4.16 14.83
CA ILE A 228 -58.14 -4.91 15.57
C ILE A 228 -57.60 -5.18 16.98
N GLY A 229 -58.37 -4.78 18.01
CA GLY A 229 -57.87 -4.56 19.37
C GLY A 229 -57.81 -5.76 20.34
N GLN A 230 -57.12 -5.53 21.46
CA GLN A 230 -57.32 -6.20 22.76
C GLN A 230 -56.95 -5.24 23.93
N ASN A 231 -58.00 -4.77 24.62
CA ASN A 231 -58.21 -4.34 26.03
C ASN A 231 -57.12 -3.66 26.90
N ALA A 232 -57.36 -2.33 27.15
CA ALA A 232 -57.49 -1.60 28.45
C ALA A 232 -56.28 -1.35 29.41
N PRO A 233 -56.30 -0.35 30.34
CA PRO A 233 -57.15 0.86 30.45
C PRO A 233 -56.39 2.21 30.63
N HIS A 234 -57.09 3.27 30.20
CA HIS A 234 -57.14 4.67 30.65
C HIS A 234 -56.07 5.26 31.59
N THR A 235 -55.40 6.31 31.10
CA THR A 235 -55.30 7.61 31.81
C THR A 235 -55.47 8.76 30.82
N ALA A 236 -56.37 9.66 31.16
CA ALA A 236 -56.67 10.87 30.42
C ALA A 236 -55.54 11.89 30.55
N GLN A 237 -55.31 12.69 29.49
CA GLN A 237 -55.27 14.15 29.63
C GLN A 237 -55.26 14.87 28.27
N THR A 238 -56.26 15.73 28.15
CA THR A 238 -56.50 16.87 27.25
C THR A 238 -55.29 17.72 26.87
N ALA A 239 -55.23 18.16 25.60
CA ALA A 239 -54.94 19.54 25.19
C ALA A 239 -55.33 19.72 23.70
N VAL A 240 -56.49 20.30 23.41
CA VAL A 240 -56.69 21.70 22.96
C VAL A 240 -56.00 22.02 21.62
N ALA A 241 -56.83 22.22 20.60
CA ALA A 241 -56.49 22.77 19.30
C ALA A 241 -56.07 24.25 19.43
N GLN A 242 -55.04 24.67 18.67
CA GLN A 242 -54.94 26.05 18.20
C GLN A 242 -54.41 26.12 16.77
N GLN A 243 -55.18 26.81 15.95
CA GLN A 243 -54.92 27.19 14.56
C GLN A 243 -54.01 28.43 14.49
N LEU A 244 -52.98 28.36 13.61
CA LEU A 244 -52.42 29.40 12.69
C LEU A 244 -51.89 30.74 13.30
N PRO A 245 -51.10 31.62 12.61
CA PRO A 245 -50.83 31.71 11.16
C PRO A 245 -49.37 32.05 10.72
N ASN A 246 -49.12 31.83 9.42
CA ASN A 246 -48.33 32.64 8.46
C ASN A 246 -47.10 33.47 8.93
N ALA A 247 -45.89 33.12 8.44
CA ALA A 247 -44.74 34.02 8.36
C ALA A 247 -43.85 33.71 7.12
N ASN A 248 -43.46 34.78 6.41
CA ASN A 248 -42.78 34.85 5.11
C ASN A 248 -41.41 34.13 5.02
N PRO A 249 -40.99 33.66 3.81
CA PRO A 249 -39.77 32.87 3.62
C PRO A 249 -38.52 33.67 3.19
N PHE A 250 -38.48 35.00 3.35
CA PHE A 250 -37.33 35.80 2.96
C PHE A 250 -36.88 36.70 4.11
N ILE A 251 -35.82 36.32 4.85
CA ILE A 251 -34.74 37.16 5.41
C ILE A 251 -33.87 36.36 6.41
N ALA A 252 -32.55 36.60 6.33
CA ALA A 252 -31.47 36.39 7.31
C ALA A 252 -30.68 35.06 7.37
N SER A 253 -29.46 35.12 6.82
CA SER A 253 -28.18 35.07 7.53
C SER A 253 -27.90 33.97 8.60
N ALA A 254 -26.88 33.16 8.30
CA ALA A 254 -26.03 32.30 9.18
C ALA A 254 -26.51 30.85 9.45
N PRO A 255 -25.60 29.96 9.90
CA PRO A 255 -24.83 29.00 9.09
C PRO A 255 -25.41 27.58 9.14
N MET A 256 -25.61 26.94 7.99
CA MET A 256 -26.11 25.56 7.93
C MET A 256 -24.97 24.54 8.06
N HIS A 257 -24.92 23.88 9.21
CA HIS A 257 -24.37 22.53 9.35
C HIS A 257 -25.12 21.55 8.43
N PRO A 258 -24.44 20.64 7.70
CA PRO A 258 -25.10 19.49 7.10
C PRO A 258 -25.09 18.34 8.12
N GLY A 259 -26.15 18.28 8.92
CA GLY A 259 -26.56 17.08 9.64
C GLY A 259 -27.32 16.17 8.68
N ASN A 260 -26.83 14.93 8.54
CA ASN A 260 -27.49 13.83 7.83
C ASN A 260 -28.91 13.59 8.38
N LEU A 261 -29.87 13.51 7.47
CA LEU A 261 -31.21 12.98 7.73
C LEU A 261 -31.44 11.76 6.83
N PHE A 262 -31.83 10.65 7.46
CA PHE A 262 -32.35 9.39 6.90
C PHE A 262 -31.35 8.27 6.58
N TYR A 263 -30.90 7.57 7.62
CA TYR A 263 -31.22 6.13 7.75
C TYR A 263 -31.58 5.79 9.21
N ASN A 264 -32.84 5.40 9.39
CA ASN A 264 -33.36 4.57 10.48
C ASN A 264 -33.52 3.15 9.86
N ALA A 265 -33.34 2.02 10.54
CA ALA A 265 -33.05 1.73 11.93
C ALA A 265 -32.60 0.26 12.02
N ASN A 266 -31.55 0.00 12.79
CA ASN A 266 -31.54 -0.94 13.92
C ASN A 266 -30.11 -1.26 14.35
N GLN A 267 -29.53 -0.37 15.15
CA GLN A 267 -28.81 -0.76 16.35
C GLN A 267 -28.62 0.48 17.21
N SER A 268 -29.38 0.54 18.29
CA SER A 268 -29.17 1.40 19.43
C SER A 268 -27.83 1.06 20.07
N THR A 269 -26.74 1.63 19.55
CA THR A 269 -25.51 1.82 20.31
C THR A 269 -25.27 3.30 20.41
N MET A 270 -25.41 3.80 21.65
CA MET A 270 -25.11 5.16 22.06
C MET A 270 -23.92 5.74 21.27
N GLN A 271 -24.11 6.92 20.69
CA GLN A 271 -23.05 7.78 20.20
C GLN A 271 -22.04 8.02 21.33
N ARG A 272 -21.00 7.19 21.39
CA ARG A 272 -19.79 7.46 22.17
C ARG A 272 -18.90 8.30 21.28
N ASN A 273 -18.61 9.51 21.76
CA ASN A 273 -17.44 10.32 21.41
C ASN A 273 -16.28 9.42 20.90
N PRO A 274 -15.65 9.67 19.74
CA PRO A 274 -14.61 8.78 19.22
C PRO A 274 -13.48 8.67 20.26
N ARG A 275 -13.50 7.56 21.02
CA ARG A 275 -12.51 7.30 22.06
C ARG A 275 -11.13 7.27 21.41
N ARG A 276 -10.13 7.77 22.14
CA ARG A 276 -8.75 7.75 21.68
C ARG A 276 -8.35 6.31 21.31
N PRO A 277 -7.59 6.11 20.22
CA PRO A 277 -7.20 4.77 19.80
C PRO A 277 -6.54 3.94 20.90
N GLU A 278 -5.75 4.56 21.80
CA GLU A 278 -5.11 3.84 22.91
C GLU A 278 -6.13 3.30 23.92
N GLU A 279 -7.18 4.07 24.26
CA GLU A 279 -8.23 3.64 25.20
C GLU A 279 -9.02 2.44 24.65
N ARG A 280 -9.27 2.43 23.34
CA ARG A 280 -9.94 1.32 22.68
C ARG A 280 -9.09 0.06 22.71
N TYR A 281 -7.78 0.19 22.48
CA TYR A 281 -6.84 -0.91 22.58
C TYR A 281 -6.72 -1.46 24.01
N ALA A 282 -6.61 -0.57 25.01
CA ALA A 282 -6.59 -0.96 26.42
C ALA A 282 -7.87 -1.70 26.84
N THR A 283 -9.04 -1.19 26.42
CA THR A 283 -10.35 -1.83 26.66
C THR A 283 -10.41 -3.22 26.04
N MET A 284 -9.99 -3.35 24.78
CA MET A 284 -9.94 -4.64 24.09
C MET A 284 -9.05 -5.64 24.83
N LYS A 285 -7.84 -5.22 25.22
CA LYS A 285 -6.88 -6.09 25.92
C LYS A 285 -7.42 -6.54 27.28
N ALA A 286 -8.10 -5.66 28.01
CA ALA A 286 -8.67 -5.98 29.32
C ALA A 286 -9.82 -6.99 29.26
N ASN A 287 -10.61 -6.98 28.18
CA ASN A 287 -11.78 -7.86 28.04
C ASN A 287 -11.48 -9.17 27.30
N LEU A 288 -10.30 -9.32 26.71
CA LEU A 288 -10.00 -10.42 25.79
C LEU A 288 -10.07 -11.78 26.51
N PRO A 289 -10.84 -12.76 26.01
CA PRO A 289 -10.85 -14.10 26.58
C PRO A 289 -9.48 -14.75 26.37
N ILE A 290 -9.08 -15.60 27.32
CA ILE A 290 -7.84 -16.37 27.20
C ILE A 290 -7.90 -17.21 25.93
N HIS A 291 -6.88 -17.07 25.08
CA HIS A 291 -6.69 -17.90 23.91
C HIS A 291 -6.04 -19.23 24.34
N HIS A 292 -6.64 -20.35 23.94
CA HIS A 292 -6.22 -21.68 24.35
C HIS A 292 -5.37 -22.36 23.28
N GLU A 293 -4.41 -23.16 23.72
CA GLU A 293 -3.66 -24.06 22.84
C GLU A 293 -4.58 -25.13 22.20
N ASP A 294 -4.16 -25.71 21.07
CA ASP A 294 -4.92 -26.74 20.35
C ASP A 294 -4.84 -28.13 21.03
N THR A 295 -5.25 -28.17 22.30
CA THR A 295 -5.40 -29.38 23.08
C THR A 295 -6.87 -29.70 23.25
N GLU A 296 -7.18 -30.95 23.61
CA GLU A 296 -8.56 -31.36 23.87
C GLU A 296 -9.20 -30.55 25.02
N ALA A 297 -8.42 -30.24 26.06
CA ALA A 297 -8.84 -29.36 27.15
C ALA A 297 -9.09 -27.92 26.67
N GLY A 298 -8.22 -27.40 25.79
CA GLY A 298 -8.38 -26.08 25.17
C GLY A 298 -9.64 -25.99 24.32
N ARG A 299 -9.93 -27.01 23.50
CA ARG A 299 -11.16 -27.08 22.67
C ARG A 299 -12.43 -27.14 23.50
N ARG A 300 -12.46 -27.89 24.60
CA ARG A 300 -13.60 -27.90 25.53
C ARG A 300 -13.82 -26.55 26.20
N THR A 301 -12.74 -25.90 26.63
CA THR A 301 -12.83 -24.57 27.26
C THR A 301 -13.31 -23.52 26.27
N TYR A 302 -12.81 -23.56 25.03
CA TYR A 302 -13.31 -22.73 23.93
C TYR A 302 -14.80 -22.95 23.66
N GLN A 303 -15.26 -24.21 23.59
CA GLN A 303 -16.68 -24.50 23.39
C GLN A 303 -17.55 -23.95 24.52
N ALA A 304 -17.09 -24.03 25.78
CA ALA A 304 -17.78 -23.43 26.92
C ALA A 304 -17.81 -21.89 26.85
N GLN A 305 -16.71 -21.25 26.46
CA GLN A 305 -16.64 -19.81 26.24
C GLN A 305 -17.57 -19.37 25.10
N LEU A 306 -17.59 -20.12 24.00
CA LEU A 306 -18.45 -19.86 22.85
C LEU A 306 -19.93 -19.98 23.22
N ALA A 307 -20.32 -21.05 23.93
CA ALA A 307 -21.69 -21.24 24.40
C ALA A 307 -22.14 -20.11 25.33
N LYS A 308 -21.27 -19.69 26.27
CA LYS A 308 -21.53 -18.54 27.14
C LYS A 308 -21.68 -17.25 26.33
N TRP A 309 -20.76 -16.98 25.42
CA TRP A 309 -20.80 -15.76 24.61
C TRP A 309 -22.07 -15.69 23.76
N LEU A 310 -22.45 -16.79 23.11
CA LEU A 310 -23.67 -16.87 22.30
C LEU A 310 -24.96 -16.73 23.12
N LYS A 311 -24.95 -17.19 24.37
CA LYS A 311 -26.06 -16.98 25.31
C LYS A 311 -26.18 -15.51 25.71
N ASP A 312 -25.06 -14.86 25.99
CA ASP A 312 -25.02 -13.48 26.48
C ASP A 312 -25.17 -12.43 25.34
N HIS A 313 -24.85 -12.79 24.09
CA HIS A 313 -24.66 -11.86 22.97
C HIS A 313 -25.27 -12.36 21.64
N ARG A 314 -26.42 -13.04 21.68
CA ARG A 314 -26.98 -13.79 20.54
C ARG A 314 -27.11 -13.02 19.22
N GLU A 315 -27.56 -11.77 19.26
CA GLU A 315 -27.92 -10.97 18.08
C GLU A 315 -26.99 -9.77 17.85
N VAL A 316 -25.83 -9.75 18.51
CA VAL A 316 -24.96 -8.58 18.50
C VAL A 316 -23.57 -8.91 17.97
N GLU A 317 -22.97 -7.95 17.25
CA GLU A 317 -21.64 -8.11 16.68
C GLU A 317 -20.54 -7.96 17.74
N PRO A 318 -19.44 -8.73 17.67
CA PRO A 318 -18.29 -8.58 18.56
C PRO A 318 -17.68 -7.18 18.53
N ASN A 319 -17.22 -6.70 19.68
CA ASN A 319 -16.51 -5.42 19.82
C ASN A 319 -15.57 -5.46 21.05
N GLU A 320 -14.86 -4.36 21.31
CA GLU A 320 -13.89 -4.26 22.41
C GLU A 320 -14.44 -4.52 23.82
N TYR A 321 -15.76 -4.45 24.04
CA TYR A 321 -16.41 -4.76 25.32
C TYR A 321 -16.96 -6.19 25.39
N ARG A 322 -17.12 -6.84 24.24
CA ARG A 322 -17.62 -8.21 24.10
C ARG A 322 -16.83 -8.96 23.03
N PRO A 323 -15.53 -9.18 23.27
CA PRO A 323 -14.65 -9.88 22.35
C PRO A 323 -15.13 -11.31 22.11
N PHE A 324 -14.99 -11.78 20.87
CA PHE A 324 -15.37 -13.14 20.51
C PHE A 324 -14.23 -14.12 20.88
N PRO A 325 -14.53 -15.30 21.46
CA PRO A 325 -13.51 -16.32 21.74
C PRO A 325 -12.80 -16.77 20.46
N LEU A 326 -11.50 -17.08 20.54
CA LEU A 326 -10.71 -17.52 19.39
C LEU A 326 -10.64 -19.05 19.33
N LYS A 327 -10.83 -19.63 18.15
CA LYS A 327 -10.74 -21.08 17.93
C LYS A 327 -9.32 -21.58 18.26
N PRO A 328 -9.16 -22.61 19.10
CA PRO A 328 -7.85 -23.21 19.36
C PRO A 328 -7.16 -23.68 18.08
N GLY A 329 -5.83 -23.56 18.04
CA GLY A 329 -5.02 -23.91 16.86
C GLY A 329 -4.98 -22.83 15.77
N THR A 330 -5.65 -21.70 15.99
CA THR A 330 -5.49 -20.51 15.17
C THR A 330 -4.41 -19.60 15.74
N GLN A 331 -3.96 -18.64 14.94
CA GLN A 331 -2.97 -17.66 15.35
C GLN A 331 -3.59 -16.62 16.32
N PRO A 332 -2.77 -16.03 17.23
CA PRO A 332 -3.23 -14.98 18.12
C PRO A 332 -3.65 -13.72 17.34
N LEU A 333 -4.46 -12.86 17.97
CA LEU A 333 -4.92 -11.62 17.35
C LEU A 333 -3.76 -10.71 16.96
N GLY A 334 -3.80 -10.18 15.74
CA GLY A 334 -2.82 -9.19 15.27
C GLY A 334 -1.55 -9.79 14.68
N SER A 335 -1.48 -11.11 14.54
CA SER A 335 -0.37 -11.86 13.92
C SER A 335 -0.32 -11.75 12.39
N ARG A 336 -1.22 -10.96 11.79
CA ARG A 336 -1.48 -10.89 10.33
C ARG A 336 -2.16 -12.16 9.80
N GLU A 337 -2.92 -12.81 10.67
CA GLU A 337 -3.73 -13.96 10.33
C GLU A 337 -4.79 -13.66 9.24
N CYS A 338 -5.17 -14.70 8.53
CA CYS A 338 -6.31 -14.73 7.63
C CYS A 338 -7.60 -14.79 8.45
N TYR A 339 -8.55 -13.89 8.18
CA TYR A 339 -9.83 -13.85 8.91
C TYR A 339 -10.83 -14.94 8.49
N ARG A 340 -10.47 -15.82 7.55
CA ARG A 340 -11.30 -16.96 7.14
C ARG A 340 -10.89 -18.26 7.81
N CYS A 341 -9.59 -18.50 8.00
CA CYS A 341 -9.07 -19.74 8.57
C CYS A 341 -8.25 -19.55 9.85
N GLY A 342 -7.96 -18.31 10.25
CA GLY A 342 -7.17 -18.00 11.44
C GLY A 342 -5.69 -18.34 11.35
N GLN A 343 -5.15 -18.68 10.18
CA GLN A 343 -3.72 -18.98 9.95
C GLN A 343 -2.99 -17.81 9.29
N ASP A 344 -1.66 -17.76 9.42
CA ASP A 344 -0.82 -16.74 8.79
C ASP A 344 -0.36 -17.16 7.37
N GLY A 345 0.53 -16.37 6.76
CA GLY A 345 1.12 -16.66 5.45
C GLY A 345 0.27 -16.28 4.23
N HIS A 346 -1.00 -15.91 4.40
CA HIS A 346 -1.88 -15.51 3.30
C HIS A 346 -2.99 -14.55 3.72
N THR A 347 -3.62 -13.89 2.72
CA THR A 347 -4.80 -13.04 2.90
C THR A 347 -6.08 -13.81 2.57
N GLY A 348 -7.25 -13.31 3.01
CA GLY A 348 -8.53 -14.00 2.81
C GLY A 348 -8.88 -14.35 1.35
N GLN A 349 -8.37 -13.61 0.37
CA GLN A 349 -8.56 -13.91 -1.05
C GLN A 349 -7.68 -15.07 -1.55
N ALA A 350 -6.51 -15.25 -0.95
CA ALA A 350 -5.60 -16.36 -1.24
C ALA A 350 -5.82 -17.57 -0.30
N CYS A 351 -6.93 -17.57 0.44
CA CYS A 351 -7.24 -18.64 1.38
C CYS A 351 -7.76 -19.88 0.63
N ILE A 352 -6.97 -20.96 0.68
CA ILE A 352 -7.30 -22.26 0.09
C ILE A 352 -7.85 -23.26 1.12
N ALA A 353 -8.12 -22.81 2.34
CA ALA A 353 -8.68 -23.65 3.39
C ALA A 353 -10.07 -24.13 2.98
N SER A 354 -10.42 -25.37 3.35
CA SER A 354 -11.76 -25.89 3.16
C SER A 354 -12.75 -25.29 4.17
N ASP A 355 -14.04 -25.34 3.86
CA ASP A 355 -15.10 -24.82 4.75
C ASP A 355 -15.06 -25.45 6.16
N ALA A 356 -14.60 -26.70 6.29
CA ALA A 356 -14.45 -27.38 7.57
C ALA A 356 -13.33 -26.76 8.44
N SER A 357 -12.32 -26.17 7.81
CA SER A 357 -11.20 -25.51 8.49
C SER A 357 -11.48 -24.04 8.79
N HIS A 358 -12.56 -23.47 8.25
CA HIS A 358 -12.92 -22.08 8.51
C HIS A 358 -13.21 -21.83 10.01
N ILE A 359 -12.91 -20.59 10.42
CA ILE A 359 -13.34 -20.06 11.70
C ILE A 359 -14.78 -19.53 11.57
N PRO A 360 -15.55 -19.43 12.66
CA PRO A 360 -16.88 -18.82 12.61
C PRO A 360 -16.83 -17.38 12.08
N ASP A 361 -17.84 -16.95 11.32
CA ASP A 361 -17.90 -15.59 10.75
C ASP A 361 -17.71 -14.49 11.79
N ARG A 362 -18.29 -14.68 12.99
CA ARG A 362 -18.14 -13.74 14.12
C ARG A 362 -16.72 -13.66 14.64
N GLU A 363 -15.97 -14.76 14.61
CA GLU A 363 -14.55 -14.74 14.92
C GLU A 363 -13.78 -13.96 13.84
N GLY A 364 -14.09 -14.18 12.57
CA GLY A 364 -13.52 -13.40 11.46
C GLY A 364 -13.77 -11.89 11.58
N THR A 365 -15.01 -11.50 11.87
CA THR A 365 -15.39 -10.10 12.15
C THR A 365 -14.65 -9.54 13.35
N TRP A 366 -14.51 -10.32 14.42
CA TRP A 366 -13.77 -9.92 15.61
C TRP A 366 -12.29 -9.68 15.31
N ARG A 367 -11.63 -10.61 14.58
CA ARG A 367 -10.22 -10.46 14.16
C ARG A 367 -10.01 -9.21 13.32
N ALA A 368 -10.89 -8.94 12.36
CA ALA A 368 -10.84 -7.73 11.55
C ALA A 368 -10.96 -6.44 12.38
N ARG A 369 -11.90 -6.40 13.34
CA ARG A 369 -12.09 -5.25 14.25
C ARG A 369 -10.90 -5.06 15.19
N ALA A 370 -10.42 -6.15 15.80
CA ALA A 370 -9.26 -6.13 16.69
C ALA A 370 -8.01 -5.60 15.96
N ARG A 371 -7.74 -6.06 14.72
CA ARG A 371 -6.61 -5.53 13.94
C ARG A 371 -6.77 -4.05 13.61
N ALA A 372 -7.98 -3.58 13.32
CA ALA A 372 -8.22 -2.15 13.11
C ALA A 372 -7.94 -1.33 14.38
N ILE A 373 -8.36 -1.82 15.55
CA ILE A 373 -8.08 -1.18 16.84
C ILE A 373 -6.57 -1.15 17.11
N MET A 374 -5.87 -2.29 16.92
CA MET A 374 -4.42 -2.39 17.10
C MET A 374 -3.68 -1.44 16.17
N ARG A 375 -4.00 -1.45 14.87
CA ARG A 375 -3.37 -0.57 13.88
C ARG A 375 -3.54 0.89 14.26
N ASN A 376 -4.76 1.30 14.59
CA ASN A 376 -5.06 2.69 14.92
C ASN A 376 -4.35 3.15 16.21
N ALA A 377 -4.12 2.25 17.17
CA ALA A 377 -3.33 2.54 18.36
C ALA A 377 -1.82 2.62 18.08
N THR A 378 -1.31 1.84 17.12
CA THR A 378 0.10 1.90 16.70
C THR A 378 0.40 3.11 15.81
N THR A 379 -0.55 3.55 14.98
CA THR A 379 -0.40 4.71 14.09
C THR A 379 -0.85 6.03 14.71
N ALA A 380 -1.40 6.00 15.93
CA ALA A 380 -1.66 7.24 16.66
C ALA A 380 -0.31 7.96 16.89
N PRO A 381 -0.18 9.26 16.55
CA PRO A 381 1.02 10.01 16.88
C PRO A 381 1.22 9.93 18.39
N GLN A 382 2.24 9.19 18.81
CA GLN A 382 2.71 9.20 20.18
C GLN A 382 2.86 10.68 20.57
N PRO A 383 2.21 11.17 21.64
CA PRO A 383 2.61 12.44 22.20
C PRO A 383 4.10 12.31 22.51
N MET A 384 4.92 13.18 21.92
CA MET A 384 6.35 13.25 22.21
C MET A 384 6.53 13.39 23.72
N GLY A 385 6.84 12.29 24.40
CA GLY A 385 6.94 12.27 25.86
C GLY A 385 6.51 10.95 26.49
N SER A 386 7.22 9.86 26.19
CA SER A 386 7.37 8.79 27.18
C SER A 386 8.81 8.27 27.11
N GLY A 387 9.68 9.01 27.81
CA GLY A 387 10.93 8.47 28.28
C GLY A 387 10.68 7.29 29.23
N VAL A 388 11.75 6.54 29.44
CA VAL A 388 11.92 5.47 30.44
C VAL A 388 11.12 5.78 31.72
N PRO A 389 10.38 4.80 32.30
CA PRO A 389 9.61 5.02 33.52
C PRO A 389 10.56 5.41 34.67
N MET A 390 10.61 6.70 34.99
CA MET A 390 11.35 7.24 36.13
C MET A 390 10.51 7.05 37.39
N HIS A 391 10.98 6.19 38.29
CA HIS A 391 10.42 6.07 39.63
C HIS A 391 10.84 7.29 40.46
N TYR A 392 9.88 8.13 40.81
CA TYR A 392 10.11 9.25 41.74
C TYR A 392 9.79 8.77 43.16
N VAL A 393 10.70 9.04 44.08
CA VAL A 393 10.43 8.94 45.53
C VAL A 393 10.36 10.36 46.07
N ILE A 394 9.32 10.63 46.86
CA ILE A 394 9.13 11.91 47.55
C ILE A 394 9.61 11.71 49.00
N VAL A 395 10.65 12.45 49.39
CA VAL A 395 11.13 12.49 50.78
C VAL A 395 11.12 13.96 51.21
N ASN A 396 10.46 14.26 52.33
CA ASN A 396 10.32 15.61 52.89
C ASN A 396 9.85 16.67 51.88
N GLY A 397 8.91 16.31 51.00
CA GLY A 397 8.31 17.23 50.03
C GLY A 397 9.19 17.59 48.83
N GLN A 398 10.41 17.06 48.73
CA GLN A 398 11.26 17.18 47.54
C GLN A 398 11.24 15.90 46.70
N ARG A 399 11.19 16.07 45.37
CA ARG A 399 11.20 14.97 44.41
C ARG A 399 12.63 14.59 44.07
N PHE A 400 12.98 13.33 44.31
CA PHE A 400 14.26 12.76 43.90
C PHE A 400 14.03 11.72 42.79
N ILE A 401 14.95 11.71 41.83
CA ILE A 401 15.01 10.74 40.74
C ILE A 401 15.88 9.59 41.23
N ARG A 402 15.32 8.37 41.26
CA ARG A 402 16.10 7.17 41.55
C ARG A 402 16.71 6.66 40.25
N ASP A 403 18.04 6.67 40.15
CA ASP A 403 18.79 6.04 39.06
C ASP A 403 19.06 4.58 39.44
N ASP A 404 18.42 3.64 38.75
CA ASP A 404 18.55 2.20 39.02
C ASP A 404 19.67 1.53 38.19
N SER A 405 20.61 2.31 37.64
CA SER A 405 21.70 1.79 36.80
C SER A 405 22.83 1.06 37.54
N GLU A 406 22.78 0.90 38.87
CA GLU A 406 23.84 0.25 39.67
C GLU A 406 23.33 -0.90 40.55
N LEU A 407 22.54 -1.84 39.99
CA LEU A 407 22.35 -3.14 40.62
C LEU A 407 22.74 -4.28 39.66
N PRO A 408 23.72 -5.15 40.03
CA PRO A 408 24.12 -6.26 39.19
C PRO A 408 22.99 -7.28 39.04
N ALA A 409 22.83 -7.79 37.82
CA ALA A 409 21.81 -8.75 37.46
C ALA A 409 21.91 -10.05 38.28
N GLY A 410 20.97 -10.27 39.19
CA GLY A 410 20.79 -11.57 39.85
C GLY A 410 20.43 -11.48 41.34
N SER A 411 19.19 -11.13 41.65
CA SER A 411 18.57 -11.49 42.94
C SER A 411 17.06 -11.42 42.83
N ALA A 412 16.45 -12.59 42.69
CA ALA A 412 15.03 -12.81 42.89
C ALA A 412 14.70 -12.79 44.39
N GLU A 413 13.44 -12.44 44.68
CA GLU A 413 12.72 -12.58 45.95
C GLU A 413 13.20 -11.75 47.16
N LEU A 414 12.32 -10.87 47.65
CA LEU A 414 11.57 -11.16 48.89
C LEU A 414 10.50 -10.08 49.14
N SER A 415 9.27 -10.55 49.27
CA SER A 415 8.18 -9.87 49.97
C SER A 415 8.57 -9.55 51.41
N ARG A 416 8.37 -8.31 51.88
CA ARG A 416 7.88 -8.08 53.25
C ARG A 416 7.34 -6.66 53.43
N VAL A 417 6.04 -6.59 53.69
CA VAL A 417 5.40 -5.50 54.42
C VAL A 417 5.87 -5.61 55.87
N GLU A 418 6.49 -4.57 56.43
CA GLU A 418 6.58 -4.35 57.88
C GLU A 418 6.82 -2.86 58.17
N GLU A 419 5.71 -2.20 58.49
CA GLU A 419 5.51 -1.17 59.51
C GLU A 419 6.69 -0.98 60.50
N TRP A 420 7.34 0.19 60.49
CA TRP A 420 7.98 0.76 61.68
C TRP A 420 7.77 2.29 61.74
N VAL A 421 7.14 2.67 62.84
CA VAL A 421 6.85 4.02 63.33
C VAL A 421 8.00 4.47 64.26
N SER A 422 8.20 5.78 64.32
CA SER A 422 8.89 6.59 65.35
C SER A 422 10.39 6.87 65.25
N GLY A 423 10.71 8.17 65.31
CA GLY A 423 11.83 8.69 66.11
C GLY A 423 12.60 9.85 65.49
N ASN A 424 12.33 11.08 65.97
CA ASN A 424 13.26 12.18 66.31
C ASN A 424 14.76 11.89 66.03
N GLU A 425 15.57 12.75 65.40
CA GLU A 425 15.83 14.20 65.59
C GLU A 425 16.42 14.82 64.31
#